data_AF-A0A8T0CH53-F1
#
_entry.id   AF-A0A8T0CH53-F1
#
_cell.length_a   1.000
_cell.length_b   1.000
_cell.length_c   1.000
_cell.angle_alpha   90.00
_cell.angle_beta   90.00
_cell.angle_gamma   90.00
#
_symmetry.space_group_name_H-M   'P 1'
#
loop_
_entity.id
_entity.type
_entity.pdbx_description
1 polymer ?
#
loop_
_entity_poly.entity_id
_entity_poly.type
_entity_poly.pdbx_seq_one_letter_code
_entity_poly.pdbx_strand_id
1 'polypeptide(L)'
;MAAMRPVLPGVPLVLLCFFLLCPCPGPLLAGGIPTTLEGPFPPVTVPLDKSFRGNAVDLPDTDRRVQRTVSDFEPEQISVSLSTSHDSVWISWITGPF
;
A
#
# COMPACT_ATOMS: atom_id res chain seq x y z
N MET A 1 -41.69 41.19 -47.17
CA MET A 1 -41.07 41.33 -45.82
C MET A 1 -42.13 40.89 -44.82
N ALA A 2 -42.00 39.88 -43.97
CA ALA A 2 -40.87 39.04 -43.54
C ALA A 2 -41.41 37.64 -43.22
N ALA A 3 -40.63 36.59 -43.54
CA ALA A 3 -40.99 35.21 -43.22
C ALA A 3 -40.66 34.91 -41.75
N MET A 4 -41.68 34.62 -40.94
CA MET A 4 -41.53 34.18 -39.55
C MET A 4 -41.15 32.69 -39.55
N ARG A 5 -39.90 32.39 -39.17
CA ARG A 5 -39.42 31.01 -39.02
C ARG A 5 -39.98 30.41 -37.72
N PRO A 6 -40.53 29.19 -37.74
CA PRO A 6 -40.97 28.52 -36.52
C PRO A 6 -39.74 28.12 -35.70
N VAL A 7 -39.60 28.71 -34.51
CA VAL A 7 -38.66 28.24 -33.49
C VAL A 7 -39.20 26.91 -32.97
N LEU A 8 -38.49 25.81 -33.25
CA LEU A 8 -38.84 24.49 -32.73
C LEU A 8 -38.81 24.51 -31.19
N PRO A 9 -39.92 24.17 -30.50
CA PRO A 9 -40.03 24.20 -29.03
C PRO A 9 -39.23 23.08 -28.33
N GLY A 10 -38.53 22.22 -29.09
CA GLY A 10 -37.81 21.07 -28.57
C GLY A 10 -36.38 21.35 -28.06
N VAL A 11 -35.79 22.49 -28.41
CA VAL A 11 -34.41 22.84 -28.02
C VAL A 11 -34.22 22.95 -26.50
N PRO A 12 -35.10 23.63 -25.71
CA PRO A 12 -34.91 23.74 -24.27
C PRO A 12 -35.16 22.41 -23.54
N LEU A 13 -36.08 21.57 -24.04
CA LEU A 13 -36.41 20.28 -23.40
C LEU A 13 -35.30 19.24 -23.64
N VAL A 14 -34.69 19.20 -24.83
CA VAL A 14 -33.53 18.35 -25.12
C VAL A 14 -32.31 18.76 -24.30
N LEU A 15 -32.09 20.07 -24.12
CA LEU A 15 -31.01 20.58 -23.27
C LEU A 15 -31.25 20.22 -21.79
N LEU A 16 -32.48 20.36 -21.30
CA LEU A 16 -32.89 20.01 -19.95
C LEU A 16 -32.76 18.50 -19.68
N CYS A 17 -33.13 17.66 -20.65
CA CYS A 17 -32.91 16.21 -20.60
C CYS A 17 -31.41 15.87 -20.61
N PHE A 18 -30.58 16.59 -21.33
CA PHE A 18 -29.12 16.39 -21.32
C PHE A 18 -28.51 16.72 -19.95
N PHE A 19 -29.02 17.74 -19.25
CA PHE A 19 -28.59 18.07 -17.88
C PHE A 19 -29.17 17.14 -16.80
N LEU A 20 -30.38 16.60 -16.99
CA LEU A 20 -31.05 15.70 -16.04
C LEU A 20 -30.70 14.20 -16.20
N LEU A 21 -30.32 13.77 -17.41
CA LEU A 21 -29.90 12.40 -17.73
C LEU A 21 -28.39 12.22 -17.82
N CYS A 22 -27.61 13.31 -17.82
CA CYS A 22 -26.17 13.21 -17.60
C CYS A 22 -25.99 12.76 -16.14
N PRO A 23 -25.55 11.53 -15.87
CA PRO A 23 -25.18 11.18 -14.52
C PRO A 23 -24.14 12.22 -14.13
N CYS A 24 -24.41 12.95 -13.05
CA CYS A 24 -23.41 13.79 -12.42
C CYS A 24 -22.10 13.00 -12.49
N PRO A 25 -21.01 13.56 -13.05
CA PRO A 25 -19.72 12.93 -12.92
C PRO A 25 -19.43 12.98 -11.43
N GLY A 26 -19.95 11.98 -10.68
CA GLY A 26 -19.44 11.60 -9.39
C GLY A 26 -17.94 11.57 -9.59
N PRO A 27 -17.18 12.18 -8.66
CA PRO A 27 -15.78 12.53 -8.89
C PRO A 27 -15.16 11.35 -9.59
N LEU A 28 -14.74 11.57 -10.86
CA LEU A 28 -13.88 10.63 -11.54
C LEU A 28 -12.80 10.40 -10.49
N LEU A 29 -12.78 9.22 -9.88
CA LEU A 29 -11.65 8.79 -9.09
C LEU A 29 -10.56 8.69 -10.15
N ALA A 30 -9.92 9.82 -10.44
CA ALA A 30 -8.64 9.90 -11.07
C ALA A 30 -7.78 9.09 -10.12
N GLY A 31 -7.68 7.79 -10.43
CA GLY A 31 -7.14 6.75 -9.58
C GLY A 31 -5.63 6.93 -9.47
N GLY A 32 -5.22 8.02 -8.84
CA GLY A 32 -3.86 8.24 -8.39
C GLY A 32 -3.60 7.36 -7.19
N ILE A 33 -2.41 6.78 -7.13
CA ILE A 33 -1.90 6.19 -5.89
C ILE A 33 -1.82 7.35 -4.89
N PRO A 34 -2.50 7.27 -3.73
CA PRO A 34 -2.48 8.34 -2.76
C PRO A 34 -1.03 8.63 -2.34
N THR A 35 -0.67 9.90 -2.28
CA THR A 35 0.67 10.34 -1.84
C THR A 35 0.55 11.22 -0.61
N THR A 36 1.67 11.44 0.06
CA THR A 36 1.72 12.35 1.22
C THR A 36 1.78 13.82 0.80
N LEU A 37 1.82 14.14 -0.50
CA LEU A 37 1.90 15.50 -1.02
C LEU A 37 0.65 16.32 -0.67
N GLU A 38 -0.52 15.68 -0.65
CA GLU A 38 -1.82 16.29 -0.38
C GLU A 38 -2.12 16.44 1.12
N GLY A 39 -1.20 16.02 1.99
CA GLY A 39 -1.34 16.08 3.44
C GLY A 39 -1.74 14.76 4.09
N PRO A 40 -2.21 14.77 5.35
CA PRO A 40 -2.52 13.56 6.09
C PRO A 40 -3.75 12.85 5.53
N PHE A 41 -3.69 11.51 5.52
CA PHE A 41 -4.84 10.70 5.18
C PHE A 41 -5.87 10.71 6.31
N PRO A 42 -7.17 10.60 5.98
CA PRO A 42 -8.20 10.31 6.98
C PRO A 42 -7.84 9.05 7.79
N PRO A 43 -8.02 9.05 9.12
CA PRO A 43 -7.76 7.87 9.93
C PRO A 43 -8.61 6.68 9.49
N VAL A 44 -7.99 5.51 9.36
CA VAL A 44 -8.65 4.24 9.05
C VAL A 44 -8.29 3.22 10.12
N THR A 45 -9.31 2.55 10.68
CA THR A 45 -9.12 1.44 11.62
C THR A 45 -9.54 0.15 10.95
N VAL A 46 -8.59 -0.79 10.82
CA VAL A 46 -8.90 -2.15 10.35
C VAL A 46 -9.62 -2.89 11.47
N PRO A 47 -10.79 -3.50 11.21
CA PRO A 47 -11.51 -4.28 12.22
C PRO A 47 -10.67 -5.43 12.77
N LEU A 48 -10.87 -5.73 14.05
CA LEU A 48 -10.21 -6.86 14.69
C LEU A 48 -10.66 -8.19 14.07
N ASP A 49 -9.72 -9.00 13.59
CA ASP A 49 -9.99 -10.37 13.18
C ASP A 49 -10.25 -11.23 14.43
N LYS A 50 -11.49 -11.70 14.58
CA LYS A 50 -11.91 -12.49 15.74
C LYS A 50 -11.54 -13.97 15.65
N SER A 51 -10.94 -14.42 14.55
CA SER A 51 -10.53 -15.82 14.34
C SER A 51 -9.18 -16.17 14.97
N PHE A 52 -8.79 -15.47 16.05
CA PHE A 52 -7.49 -15.59 16.70
C PHE A 52 -7.07 -17.04 16.94
N ARG A 53 -5.83 -17.34 16.55
CA ARG A 53 -5.21 -18.67 16.71
C ARG A 53 -4.56 -18.88 18.09
N GLY A 54 -4.85 -18.02 19.06
CA GLY A 54 -4.17 -17.96 20.36
C GLY A 54 -2.89 -17.12 20.30
N ASN A 55 -1.95 -17.41 21.20
CA ASN A 55 -0.65 -16.72 21.26
C ASN A 55 0.32 -17.30 20.23
N ALA A 56 1.26 -16.47 19.77
CA ALA A 56 2.41 -16.97 19.03
C ALA A 56 3.21 -17.95 19.91
N VAL A 57 3.67 -19.04 19.31
CA VAL A 57 4.53 -20.05 19.95
C VAL A 57 5.93 -19.89 19.38
N ASP A 58 6.92 -19.72 20.25
CA ASP A 58 8.32 -19.57 19.85
C ASP A 58 8.83 -20.84 19.16
N LEU A 59 9.81 -20.67 18.27
CA LEU A 59 10.48 -21.80 17.66
C LEU A 59 11.25 -22.59 18.73
N PRO A 60 11.13 -23.92 18.77
CA PRO A 60 11.91 -24.71 19.71
C PRO A 60 13.39 -24.70 19.31
N ASP A 61 14.26 -24.96 20.28
CA ASP A 61 15.71 -25.18 20.08
C ASP A 61 16.03 -26.38 19.17
N THR A 62 15.06 -27.29 19.00
CA THR A 62 15.12 -28.42 18.07
C THR A 62 14.82 -28.03 16.62
N ASP A 63 14.36 -26.81 16.35
CA ASP A 63 14.15 -26.34 14.98
C ASP A 63 15.50 -26.20 14.26
N ARG A 64 15.61 -26.78 13.07
CA ARG A 64 16.85 -26.79 12.27
C ARG A 64 17.39 -25.37 11.99
N ARG A 65 16.53 -24.34 11.99
CA ARG A 65 16.93 -22.94 11.72
C ARG A 65 17.68 -22.29 12.88
N VAL A 66 17.50 -22.79 14.11
CA VAL A 66 18.18 -22.26 15.30
C VAL A 66 19.32 -23.18 15.77
N GLN A 67 19.48 -24.33 15.14
CA GLN A 67 20.61 -25.21 15.36
C GLN A 67 21.85 -24.72 14.61
N ARG A 68 23.02 -24.97 15.20
CA ARG A 68 24.32 -24.70 14.59
C ARG A 68 24.51 -25.52 13.31
N THR A 69 24.85 -24.85 12.21
CA THR A 69 25.05 -25.48 10.88
C THR A 69 26.50 -25.51 10.41
N VAL A 70 27.43 -24.99 11.20
CA VAL A 70 28.85 -24.85 10.86
C VAL A 70 29.74 -25.70 11.77
N SER A 71 30.98 -25.96 11.35
CA SER A 71 31.97 -26.76 12.11
C SER A 71 33.09 -25.88 12.69
N ASP A 72 33.73 -26.31 13.78
CA ASP A 72 34.90 -25.66 14.38
C ASP A 72 34.73 -24.14 14.63
N PHE A 73 35.55 -23.30 14.00
CA PHE A 73 35.51 -21.83 14.10
C PHE A 73 35.01 -21.17 12.82
N GLU A 74 34.26 -21.90 11.99
CA GLU A 74 33.57 -21.31 10.85
C GLU A 74 32.57 -20.23 11.33
N PRO A 75 32.41 -19.14 10.56
CA PRO A 75 31.54 -18.03 10.95
C PRO A 75 30.07 -18.44 10.87
N GLU A 76 29.32 -18.10 11.92
CA GLU A 76 27.87 -18.21 11.96
C GLU A 76 27.23 -16.87 12.39
N GLN A 77 25.91 -16.78 12.26
CA GLN A 77 25.14 -15.59 12.63
C GLN A 77 25.68 -14.31 11.98
N ILE A 78 26.00 -14.40 10.69
CA ILE A 78 26.58 -13.31 9.91
C ILE A 78 25.52 -12.21 9.72
N SER A 79 25.88 -10.98 10.08
CA SER A 79 25.03 -9.80 9.92
C SER A 79 25.75 -8.72 9.13
N VAL A 80 24.99 -8.02 8.29
CA VAL A 80 25.47 -6.86 7.54
C VAL A 80 24.65 -5.65 7.95
N SER A 81 25.32 -4.57 8.33
CA SER A 81 24.69 -3.33 8.76
C SER A 81 25.19 -2.15 7.94
N LEU A 82 24.30 -1.18 7.70
CA LEU A 82 24.68 0.07 7.03
C LEU A 82 25.70 0.82 7.87
N SER A 83 26.61 1.50 7.18
CA SER A 83 27.49 2.50 7.80
C SER A 83 26.85 3.88 7.78
N THR A 84 27.62 4.89 8.16
CA THR A 84 27.23 6.31 8.09
C THR A 84 27.08 6.80 6.65
N SER A 85 27.83 6.21 5.70
CA SER A 85 27.79 6.52 4.27
C SER A 85 27.52 5.25 3.44
N HIS A 86 26.97 5.43 2.24
CA HIS A 86 26.52 4.33 1.39
C HIS A 86 27.66 3.49 0.77
N ASP A 87 28.89 3.99 0.80
CA ASP A 87 30.09 3.36 0.27
C ASP A 87 30.79 2.44 1.29
N SER A 88 30.22 2.29 2.49
CA SER A 88 30.74 1.40 3.53
C SER A 88 29.64 0.62 4.25
N VAL A 89 30.01 -0.55 4.80
CA VAL A 89 29.13 -1.42 5.59
C VAL A 89 29.90 -2.08 6.72
N TRP A 90 29.18 -2.51 7.76
CA TRP A 90 29.71 -3.36 8.82
C TRP A 90 29.36 -4.81 8.54
N ILE A 91 30.33 -5.71 8.68
CA ILE A 91 30.13 -7.15 8.63
C ILE A 91 30.54 -7.73 9.98
N SER A 92 29.61 -8.39 10.65
CA SER A 92 29.83 -9.05 11.95
C SER A 92 29.41 -10.51 11.90
N TRP A 93 30.04 -11.34 12.72
CA TRP A 93 29.76 -12.76 12.86
C TRP A 93 30.25 -13.27 14.22
N ILE A 94 29.95 -14.53 14.47
CA ILE A 94 30.34 -15.29 15.65
C ILE A 94 31.20 -16.49 15.22
N THR A 95 32.16 -16.89 16.05
CA THR A 95 32.91 -18.15 15.89
C THR A 95 33.02 -18.92 17.21
N GLY A 96 33.09 -20.25 17.11
CA GLY A 96 33.22 -21.15 18.27
C GLY A 96 31.89 -21.51 18.95
N PRO A 97 31.89 -22.53 19.83
CA PRO A 97 30.70 -22.91 20.60
C PRO A 97 30.45 -21.92 21.75
N PHE A 98 29.19 -21.68 22.06
CA PHE A 98 28.73 -20.97 23.27
C PHE A 98 28.09 -21.91 24.27
#